data_AF-D8QVC1-F1
#
_entry.id   AF-D8QVC1-F1
#
_cell.length_a   1.000
_cell.length_b   1.000
_cell.length_c   1.000
_cell.angle_alpha   90.00
_cell.angle_beta   90.00
_cell.angle_gamma   90.00
#
_symmetry.space_group_name_H-M   'P 1'
#
loop_
_entity.id
_entity.type
_entity.pdbx_description
1 polymer ?
#
loop_
_entity_poly.entity_id
_entity_poly.type
_entity_poly.pdbx_seq_one_letter_code
_entity_poly.pdbx_strand_id
1 'polypeptide(L)'
;NNSFFVFKVQSDCNMVLTRVSDSSVLWSSGTGGKAAGCWVTMQGDGNLVLYSNQNNAVWMSKTARKEDLYTLMVQDDGNAVIY
;
A
#
# COMPACT_ATOMS: atom_id res chain seq x y z
N ASN A 1 8.21 4.43 -16.37
CA ASN A 1 9.09 3.80 -15.37
C ASN A 1 9.19 4.80 -14.24
N ASN A 2 8.48 4.59 -13.13
CA ASN A 2 8.30 5.62 -12.12
C ASN A 2 9.48 5.60 -11.13
N SER A 3 10.60 6.20 -11.52
CA SER A 3 11.84 6.21 -10.74
C SER A 3 11.84 7.24 -9.60
N PHE A 4 10.74 8.00 -9.43
CA PHE A 4 10.63 9.09 -8.46
C PHE A 4 9.86 8.74 -7.21
N PHE A 5 9.01 7.70 -7.25
CA PHE A 5 8.15 7.32 -6.13
C PHE A 5 8.20 5.82 -5.85
N VAL A 6 8.13 5.46 -4.58
CA VAL A 6 8.10 4.07 -4.13
C VAL A 6 6.94 3.90 -3.17
N PHE A 7 6.09 2.93 -3.46
CA PHE A 7 5.07 2.43 -2.54
C PHE A 7 5.56 1.13 -1.90
N LYS A 8 5.67 1.09 -0.57
CA LYS A 8 6.28 -0.05 0.13
C LYS A 8 5.70 -0.25 1.53
N VAL A 9 5.88 -1.47 2.04
CA VAL A 9 5.67 -1.79 3.46
C VAL A 9 7.02 -1.72 4.18
N GLN A 10 7.07 -0.93 5.25
CA GLN A 10 8.23 -0.79 6.14
C GLN A 10 8.24 -1.89 7.20
N SER A 11 9.40 -2.09 7.86
CA SER A 11 9.59 -3.14 8.86
C SER A 11 8.71 -3.01 10.10
N ASP A 12 8.22 -1.80 10.38
CA ASP A 12 7.31 -1.47 11.48
C ASP A 12 5.83 -1.68 11.11
N CYS A 13 5.54 -2.32 9.97
CA CYS A 13 4.19 -2.48 9.44
C CYS A 13 3.51 -1.18 9.00
N ASN A 14 4.28 -0.13 8.68
CA ASN A 14 3.74 1.05 8.02
C ASN A 14 3.80 0.91 6.49
N MET A 15 2.67 1.10 5.80
CA MET A 15 2.63 1.16 4.34
C MET A 15 2.71 2.61 3.91
N VAL A 16 3.70 2.95 3.09
CA VAL A 16 4.04 4.35 2.76
C VAL A 16 4.22 4.55 1.27
N LEU A 17 3.85 5.75 0.81
CA LEU A 17 4.30 6.31 -0.45
C LEU A 17 5.42 7.31 -0.16
N THR A 18 6.59 7.08 -0.74
CA THR A 18 7.76 7.93 -0.56
C THR A 18 8.25 8.50 -1.86
N ARG A 19 8.71 9.75 -1.85
CA ARG A 19 9.49 10.33 -2.95
C ARG A 19 10.96 9.94 -2.80
N VAL A 20 11.55 9.40 -3.85
CA VAL A 20 12.91 8.85 -3.85
C VAL A 20 13.97 9.96 -3.71
N SER A 21 13.74 11.13 -4.30
CA SER A 21 14.74 12.20 -4.37
C SER A 21 15.16 12.75 -3.01
N ASP A 22 14.25 12.77 -2.03
CA ASP A 22 14.46 13.34 -0.70
C ASP A 22 14.00 12.43 0.44
N SER A 23 13.59 11.20 0.13
CA SER A 23 13.03 10.23 1.09
C SER A 23 11.82 10.75 1.87
N SER A 24 11.12 11.78 1.36
CA SER A 24 9.92 12.30 2.03
C SER A 24 8.77 11.29 1.94
N VAL A 25 8.04 11.14 3.05
CA VAL A 25 6.79 10.37 3.11
C VAL A 25 5.66 11.28 2.66
N LEU A 26 5.03 10.94 1.54
CA LEU A 26 3.91 11.68 0.97
C LEU A 26 2.56 11.19 1.52
N TRP A 27 2.47 9.89 1.80
CA TRP A 27 1.30 9.26 2.38
C TRP A 27 1.70 8.07 3.26
N SER A 28 0.91 7.78 4.28
CA SER A 28 1.10 6.63 5.18
C SER A 28 -0.25 6.05 5.62
N SER A 29 -0.29 4.72 5.78
CA SER A 29 -1.44 4.02 6.37
C SER A 29 -1.63 4.28 7.87
N GLY A 30 -0.62 4.87 8.55
CA GLY A 30 -0.66 5.13 9.98
C GLY A 30 -0.69 3.85 10.82
N THR A 31 -0.02 2.79 10.36
CA THR A 31 -0.02 1.45 10.99
C THR A 31 1.30 1.05 11.62
N GLY A 32 2.27 1.97 11.68
CA GLY A 32 3.55 1.75 12.35
C GLY A 32 3.38 1.25 13.78
N GLY A 33 4.04 0.14 14.11
CA GLY A 33 4.01 -0.49 15.43
C GLY A 33 2.71 -1.23 15.80
N LYS A 34 1.70 -1.29 14.91
CA LYS A 34 0.44 -1.98 15.19
C LYS A 34 0.50 -3.50 14.99
N ALA A 35 1.50 -3.98 14.27
CA ALA A 35 1.70 -5.40 13.95
C ALA A 35 3.18 -5.66 13.62
N ALA A 36 3.51 -6.91 13.28
CA ALA A 36 4.83 -7.32 12.82
C ALA A 36 4.75 -8.22 11.57
N GLY A 37 5.81 -8.22 10.77
CA GLY A 37 5.95 -9.08 9.59
C GLY A 37 4.85 -8.84 8.55
N CYS A 38 4.48 -7.58 8.33
CA CYS A 38 3.36 -7.26 7.45
C CYS A 38 3.69 -7.37 5.98
N TRP A 39 2.66 -7.67 5.20
CA TRP A 39 2.70 -7.76 3.75
C TRP A 39 1.43 -7.14 3.17
N VAL A 40 1.55 -6.58 1.97
CA VAL A 40 0.44 -5.96 1.26
C VAL A 40 0.04 -6.84 0.08
N THR A 41 -1.26 -6.90 -0.19
CA THR A 41 -1.78 -7.57 -1.40
C THR A 41 -2.94 -6.79 -2.00
N MET A 42 -2.99 -6.80 -3.33
CA MET A 42 -4.16 -6.39 -4.09
C MET A 42 -5.07 -7.61 -4.22
N GLN A 43 -6.20 -7.59 -3.53
CA GLN A 43 -7.16 -8.70 -3.59
C GLN A 43 -7.92 -8.68 -4.91
N GLY A 44 -8.45 -9.84 -5.31
CA GLY A 44 -9.22 -9.99 -6.54
C GLY A 44 -10.53 -9.18 -6.55
N ASP A 45 -11.04 -8.79 -5.37
CA ASP A 45 -12.22 -7.93 -5.24
C ASP A 45 -11.89 -6.43 -5.35
N GLY A 46 -10.66 -6.05 -5.65
CA GLY A 46 -10.29 -4.65 -5.79
C GLY A 46 -9.99 -3.95 -4.46
N ASN A 47 -9.80 -4.70 -3.38
CA ASN A 47 -9.37 -4.14 -2.11
C ASN A 47 -7.86 -4.34 -1.90
N LEU A 48 -7.13 -3.23 -1.73
CA LEU A 48 -5.75 -3.27 -1.26
C LEU A 48 -5.76 -3.46 0.27
N VAL A 49 -5.11 -4.52 0.76
CA VAL A 49 -5.10 -4.89 2.18
C VAL A 49 -3.67 -5.09 2.69
N LEU A 50 -3.41 -4.53 3.87
CA LEU A 50 -2.20 -4.77 4.64
C LEU A 50 -2.51 -5.83 5.71
N TYR A 51 -1.83 -6.97 5.63
CA TYR A 51 -1.95 -8.07 6.57
C TYR A 51 -0.76 -8.14 7.51
N SER A 52 -0.97 -8.61 8.73
CA SER A 52 0.10 -9.05 9.61
C SER A 52 0.59 -10.47 9.25
N ASN A 53 1.69 -10.90 9.86
CA ASN A 53 2.16 -12.28 9.76
C ASN A 53 1.17 -13.34 10.31
N GLN A 54 0.16 -12.92 11.06
CA GLN A 54 -0.92 -13.77 11.57
C GLN A 54 -2.16 -13.77 10.66
N ASN A 55 -2.05 -13.19 9.46
CA ASN A 55 -3.16 -13.01 8.50
C ASN A 55 -4.32 -12.14 9.01
N ASN A 56 -4.08 -11.29 10.02
CA ASN A 56 -5.05 -10.30 10.46
C ASN A 56 -4.94 -9.04 9.60
N ALA A 57 -6.06 -8.52 9.12
CA ALA A 57 -6.09 -7.26 8.37
C ALA A 57 -5.77 -6.09 9.32
N VAL A 58 -4.67 -5.38 9.05
CA VAL A 58 -4.20 -4.22 9.83
C VAL A 58 -4.76 -2.92 9.25
N TRP A 59 -4.93 -2.87 7.92
CA TRP A 59 -5.52 -1.75 7.18
C TRP A 59 -6.12 -2.24 5.85
N MET A 60 -7.14 -1.55 5.35
CA MET A 60 -7.72 -1.80 4.04
C MET A 60 -8.18 -0.50 3.36
N SER A 61 -8.08 -0.47 2.03
CA SER A 61 -8.49 0.66 1.18
C SER A 61 -10.01 0.89 1.13
N LYS A 62 -10.80 -0.15 1.45
CA LYS A 62 -12.28 -0.14 1.41
C LYS A 62 -12.84 0.08 -0.01
N THR A 63 -12.14 -0.43 -1.02
CA THR A 63 -12.53 -0.32 -2.44
C THR A 63 -13.10 -1.61 -3.01
N ALA A 64 -13.40 -2.61 -2.16
CA ALA A 64 -13.95 -3.90 -2.58
C ALA A 64 -15.20 -3.76 -3.47
N ARG A 65 -15.20 -4.42 -4.62
CA ARG A 65 -16.21 -4.42 -5.68
C ARG A 65 -16.28 -5.81 -6.37
N LYS A 66 -17.37 -6.08 -7.08
CA LYS A 66 -17.64 -7.36 -7.77
C LYS A 66 -17.02 -7.45 -9.18
N GLU A 67 -15.79 -6.98 -9.38
CA GLU A 67 -15.12 -7.17 -10.69
C GLU A 67 -13.80 -7.91 -10.52
N ASP A 68 -13.25 -8.41 -11.63
CA ASP A 68 -12.31 -9.55 -11.58
C ASP A 68 -10.83 -9.16 -11.69
N LEU A 69 -10.50 -7.91 -12.06
CA LEU A 69 -9.11 -7.48 -12.27
C LEU A 69 -8.88 -6.06 -11.80
N TYR A 70 -8.00 -5.91 -10.80
CA TYR A 70 -7.55 -4.60 -10.32
C TYR A 70 -6.04 -4.53 -10.24
N THR A 71 -5.49 -3.34 -10.48
CA THR A 71 -4.06 -3.08 -10.33
C THR A 71 -3.79 -1.82 -9.55
N LEU A 72 -2.75 -1.86 -8.72
CA LEU A 72 -2.23 -0.67 -8.04
C LEU A 72 -1.12 -0.06 -8.90
N MET A 73 -1.31 1.19 -9.32
CA MET A 73 -0.30 1.95 -10.08
C MET A 73 0.17 3.15 -9.28
N VAL A 74 1.49 3.29 -9.15
CA VAL A 74 2.11 4.54 -8.70
C VAL A 74 2.39 5.38 -9.94
N GLN A 75 1.77 6.56 -10.01
CA GLN A 75 1.83 7.47 -11.16
C GLN A 75 2.92 8.52 -11.01
N ASP A 76 3.39 9.08 -12.12
CA ASP A 76 4.53 10.01 -12.16
C ASP A 76 4.21 11.37 -11.51
N ASP A 77 2.94 11.63 -11.19
CA ASP A 77 2.47 12.81 -10.46
C ASP A 77 2.48 12.62 -8.93
N GLY A 78 2.88 11.45 -8.44
CA GLY A 78 2.94 11.13 -7.01
C GLY A 78 1.62 10.59 -6.44
N ASN A 79 0.68 10.15 -7.29
CA ASN A 79 -0.51 9.44 -6.85
C ASN A 79 -0.32 7.92 -6.84
N ALA A 80 -1.00 7.25 -5.91
CA ALA A 80 -1.17 5.79 -5.93
C ALA A 80 -2.66 5.48 -6.19
N VAL A 81 -2.95 4.84 -7.33
CA VAL A 81 -4.32 4.66 -7.84
C VAL A 81 -4.60 3.18 -8.06
N ILE A 82 -5.79 2.75 -7.66
CA ILE A 82 -6.33 1.42 -7.99
C ILE A 82 -7.19 1.58 -9.25
N TYR A 83 -6.83 0.85 -10.30
CA TYR A 83 -7.61 0.70 -11.54
C TYR A 83 -8.30 -0.65 -11.56
#